data_AF-A0A956JSA1-F1
#
_entry.id   AF-A0A956JSA1-F1
#
_cell.length_a   1.000
_cell.length_b   1.000
_cell.length_c   1.000
_cell.angle_alpha   90.00
_cell.angle_beta   90.00
_cell.angle_gamma   90.00
#
_symmetry.space_group_name_H-M   'P 1'
#
loop_
_entity.id
_entity.type
_entity.pdbx_description
1 polymer ?
#
loop_
_entity_poly.entity_id
_entity_poly.type
_entity_poly.pdbx_seq_one_letter_code
_entity_poly.pdbx_strand_id
1 'polypeptide(L)'
;MRRLARREKQSNNKDNTYLRKDRQLCREAARALSLTLAAEPDEVAQLDVVRVDPWPDASRLKVIVVAPPDSSADEALELLELVRLRAPRLRRLLAAALDRRRVPDLVYEIAPMEVRHG
;
A
#
# COMPACT_ATOMS: atom_id res chain seq x y z
N MET A 1 36.88 -18.91 23.13
CA MET A 1 36.34 -17.55 22.88
C MET A 1 36.01 -17.33 21.39
N ARG A 2 35.09 -18.11 20.77
CA ARG A 2 34.69 -17.93 19.35
C ARG A 2 33.23 -18.38 19.14
N ARG A 3 32.24 -17.72 19.74
CA ARG A 3 30.81 -17.99 19.46
C ARG A 3 29.89 -16.75 19.37
N LEU A 4 30.38 -15.54 19.62
CA LEU A 4 29.52 -14.34 19.64
C LEU A 4 29.38 -13.63 18.27
N ALA A 5 30.42 -13.66 17.42
CA ALA A 5 30.40 -12.95 16.13
C ALA A 5 29.50 -13.55 15.03
N ARG A 6 28.99 -14.78 15.19
CA ARG A 6 28.08 -15.41 14.20
C ARG A 6 26.62 -14.99 14.34
N ARG A 7 26.19 -14.52 15.52
CA ARG A 7 24.79 -14.15 15.77
C ARG A 7 24.44 -12.76 15.22
N GLU A 8 25.32 -11.77 15.37
CA GLU A 8 25.11 -10.41 14.82
C GLU A 8 25.09 -10.39 13.29
N LYS A 9 26.00 -11.12 12.64
CA LYS A 9 26.02 -11.22 11.17
C LYS A 9 24.77 -11.89 10.58
N GLN A 10 24.09 -12.76 11.33
CA GLN A 10 22.84 -13.38 10.90
C GLN A 10 21.62 -12.47 11.08
N SER A 11 21.64 -11.54 12.05
CA SER A 11 20.56 -10.54 12.20
C SER A 11 20.59 -9.54 11.05
N ASN A 12 21.74 -8.87 10.83
CA ASN A 12 21.86 -7.85 9.79
C ASN A 12 21.52 -8.37 8.38
N ASN A 13 21.85 -9.63 8.08
CA ASN A 13 21.57 -10.19 6.77
C ASN A 13 20.08 -10.57 6.61
N LYS A 14 19.43 -11.01 7.70
CA LYS A 14 17.98 -11.23 7.72
C LYS A 14 17.24 -9.91 7.57
N ASP A 15 17.61 -8.89 8.33
CA ASP A 15 16.96 -7.57 8.33
C ASP A 15 17.05 -6.89 6.94
N ASN A 16 18.21 -6.96 6.28
CA ASN A 16 18.36 -6.46 4.90
C ASN A 16 17.54 -7.26 3.88
N THR A 17 17.39 -8.57 4.09
CA THR A 17 16.56 -9.42 3.23
C THR A 17 15.06 -9.18 3.47
N TYR A 18 14.63 -8.91 4.70
CA TYR A 18 13.26 -8.52 5.02
C TYR A 18 12.91 -7.17 4.40
N LEU A 19 13.76 -6.15 4.56
CA LEU A 19 13.59 -4.84 3.92
C LEU A 19 13.46 -4.93 2.39
N ARG A 20 14.25 -5.79 1.73
CA ARG A 20 14.16 -6.02 0.28
C ARG A 20 12.85 -6.70 -0.11
N LYS A 21 12.43 -7.72 0.64
CA LYS A 21 11.18 -8.46 0.40
C LYS A 21 9.94 -7.61 0.67
N ASP A 22 9.99 -6.75 1.66
CA ASP A 22 8.90 -5.83 1.99
C ASP A 22 8.78 -4.73 0.96
N ARG A 23 9.90 -4.21 0.44
CA ARG A 23 9.88 -3.28 -0.69
C ARG A 23 9.36 -3.91 -1.98
N GLN A 24 9.71 -5.17 -2.25
CA GLN A 24 9.17 -5.90 -3.39
C GLN A 24 7.66 -6.12 -3.24
N LEU A 25 7.21 -6.55 -2.06
CA LEU A 25 5.80 -6.69 -1.71
C LEU A 25 5.03 -5.39 -1.94
N CYS A 26 5.56 -4.26 -1.46
CA CYS A 26 4.92 -2.96 -1.63
C CYS A 26 4.79 -2.56 -3.10
N ARG A 27 5.80 -2.84 -3.92
CA ARG A 27 5.74 -2.58 -5.37
C ARG A 27 4.71 -3.45 -6.08
N GLU A 28 4.68 -4.75 -5.77
CA GLU A 28 3.70 -5.67 -6.33
C GLU A 28 2.28 -5.29 -5.89
N ALA A 29 2.11 -4.92 -4.63
CA ALA A 29 0.84 -4.44 -4.10
C ALA A 29 0.40 -3.12 -4.74
N ALA A 30 1.29 -2.14 -4.88
CA ALA A 30 0.99 -0.88 -5.55
C ALA A 30 0.51 -1.12 -6.99
N ARG A 31 1.19 -2.00 -7.72
CA ARG A 31 0.81 -2.34 -9.10
C ARG A 31 -0.55 -3.03 -9.17
N ALA A 32 -0.77 -4.05 -8.33
CA ALA A 32 -2.02 -4.77 -8.30
C ALA A 32 -3.20 -3.87 -7.91
N LEU A 33 -3.01 -3.01 -6.91
CA LEU A 33 -4.03 -2.06 -6.46
C LEU A 33 -4.33 -1.01 -7.53
N SER A 34 -3.31 -0.46 -8.20
CA SER A 34 -3.52 0.52 -9.28
C SER A 34 -4.36 -0.06 -10.41
N LEU A 35 -4.04 -1.28 -10.87
CA LEU A 35 -4.80 -1.95 -11.92
C LEU A 35 -6.22 -2.29 -11.48
N THR A 36 -6.38 -2.69 -10.23
CA THR A 36 -7.69 -3.07 -9.70
C THR A 36 -8.59 -1.84 -9.55
N LEU A 37 -8.07 -0.74 -9.01
CA LEU A 37 -8.81 0.51 -8.84
C LEU A 37 -9.24 1.07 -10.19
N ALA A 38 -8.32 1.13 -11.16
CA ALA A 38 -8.62 1.60 -12.51
C ALA A 38 -9.64 0.73 -13.27
N ALA A 39 -9.85 -0.52 -12.84
CA ALA A 39 -10.82 -1.44 -13.42
C ALA A 39 -12.20 -1.41 -12.71
N GLU A 40 -12.35 -0.68 -11.61
CA GLU A 40 -13.65 -0.49 -10.98
C GLU A 40 -14.53 0.44 -11.85
N PRO A 41 -15.85 0.21 -11.92
CA PRO A 41 -16.73 1.01 -12.78
C PRO A 41 -17.20 2.34 -12.14
N ASP A 42 -16.89 2.56 -10.86
CA ASP A 42 -17.45 3.64 -10.03
C ASP A 42 -16.45 4.80 -9.87
N GLU A 43 -16.83 5.83 -9.08
CA GLU A 43 -16.00 7.02 -8.79
C GLU A 43 -14.64 6.68 -8.16
N VAL A 44 -14.53 5.54 -7.49
CA VAL A 44 -13.28 5.03 -6.90
C VAL A 44 -12.18 4.80 -7.94
N ALA A 45 -12.54 4.57 -9.21
CA ALA A 45 -11.57 4.43 -10.30
C ALA A 45 -10.84 5.74 -10.65
N GLN A 46 -11.35 6.87 -10.16
CA GLN A 46 -10.70 8.17 -10.30
C GLN A 46 -9.55 8.37 -9.30
N LEU A 47 -9.40 7.47 -8.33
CA LEU A 47 -8.28 7.50 -7.39
C LEU A 47 -7.05 6.84 -8.00
N ASP A 48 -5.92 7.54 -7.93
CA ASP A 48 -4.62 7.01 -8.31
C ASP A 48 -3.82 6.58 -7.08
N VAL A 49 -3.16 5.42 -7.16
CA VAL A 49 -2.24 4.96 -6.10
C VAL A 49 -0.89 5.62 -6.29
N VAL A 50 -0.52 6.49 -5.35
CA VAL A 50 0.78 7.18 -5.37
C VAL A 50 1.89 6.25 -4.89
N ARG A 51 1.70 5.63 -3.72
CA ARG A 51 2.63 4.65 -3.18
C ARG A 51 1.98 3.76 -2.15
N VAL A 52 2.62 2.61 -1.91
CA VAL A 52 2.26 1.70 -0.84
C VAL A 52 3.46 1.56 0.09
N ASP A 53 3.27 1.84 1.37
CA ASP A 53 4.30 1.76 2.39
C ASP A 53 4.01 0.55 3.31
N PRO A 54 5.04 -0.21 3.71
CA PRO A 54 4.86 -1.29 4.66
C PRO A 54 4.63 -0.73 6.07
N TRP A 55 3.66 -1.30 6.79
CA TRP A 55 3.63 -1.15 8.24
C TRP A 55 4.78 -1.98 8.85
N PRO A 56 5.37 -1.62 10.01
CA PRO A 56 6.63 -2.21 10.52
C PRO A 56 6.68 -3.75 10.62
N ASP A 57 5.54 -4.42 10.64
CA ASP A 57 5.42 -5.88 10.74
C ASP A 57 4.89 -6.55 9.45
N ALA A 58 4.72 -5.78 8.36
CA ALA A 58 4.11 -6.19 7.10
C ALA A 58 2.73 -6.86 7.24
N SER A 59 2.07 -6.71 8.40
CA SER A 59 0.71 -7.19 8.64
C SER A 59 -0.32 -6.27 8.01
N ARG A 60 0.08 -5.01 7.76
CA ARG A 60 -0.69 -3.98 7.08
C ARG A 60 0.14 -3.30 6.02
N LEU A 61 -0.53 -2.81 4.99
CA LEU A 61 0.02 -1.95 3.96
C LEU A 61 -0.73 -0.64 3.98
N LYS A 62 0.02 0.46 4.07
CA LYS A 62 -0.50 1.81 3.95
C LYS A 62 -0.54 2.19 2.49
N VAL A 63 -1.73 2.40 1.94
CA VAL A 63 -1.96 2.78 0.55
C VAL A 63 -2.23 4.27 0.52
N ILE A 64 -1.32 5.01 -0.10
CA ILE A 64 -1.48 6.46 -0.29
C ILE A 64 -2.09 6.66 -1.67
N VAL A 65 -3.28 7.25 -1.71
CA VAL A 65 -4.03 7.56 -2.92
C VAL A 65 -4.11 9.06 -3.14
N VAL A 66 -4.32 9.48 -4.37
CA VAL A 66 -4.58 10.87 -4.72
C VAL A 66 -5.91 10.95 -5.45
N ALA A 67 -6.71 11.96 -5.09
CA ALA A 67 -7.94 12.31 -5.80
C ALA A 67 -7.61 13.11 -7.07
N PRO A 68 -8.55 13.23 -8.02
CA PRO A 68 -8.39 14.10 -9.17
C PRO A 68 -7.96 15.52 -8.77
N PRO A 69 -7.14 16.21 -9.58
CA PRO A 69 -6.60 17.52 -9.23
C PRO A 69 -7.66 18.61 -9.05
N ASP A 70 -8.82 18.44 -9.69
CA ASP A 70 -9.95 19.38 -9.62
C ASP A 70 -10.94 19.03 -8.48
N SER A 71 -10.70 17.95 -7.72
CA SER A 71 -11.57 17.55 -6.63
C SER A 71 -11.45 18.47 -5.42
N SER A 72 -12.58 18.78 -4.80
CA SER A 72 -12.59 19.46 -3.50
C SER A 72 -12.07 18.53 -2.39
N ALA A 73 -11.73 19.11 -1.24
CA ALA A 73 -11.31 18.32 -0.07
C ALA A 73 -12.42 17.37 0.40
N ASP A 74 -13.68 17.79 0.33
CA ASP A 74 -14.83 16.97 0.72
C ASP A 74 -15.05 15.82 -0.28
N GLU A 75 -14.97 16.08 -1.59
CA GLU A 75 -15.04 15.04 -2.63
C GLU A 75 -13.91 14.01 -2.47
N ALA A 76 -12.70 14.47 -2.18
CA ALA A 76 -11.57 13.58 -1.93
C ALA A 76 -11.86 12.66 -0.71
N LEU A 77 -12.39 13.22 0.38
CA LEU A 77 -12.78 12.44 1.56
C LEU A 77 -13.90 11.43 1.26
N GLU A 78 -14.89 11.81 0.45
CA GLU A 78 -15.94 10.88 -0.01
C GLU A 78 -15.35 9.72 -0.82
N LEU A 79 -14.47 9.99 -1.79
CA LEU A 79 -13.76 8.98 -2.55
C LEU A 79 -12.93 8.04 -1.64
N LEU A 80 -12.31 8.60 -0.59
CA LEU A 80 -11.58 7.82 0.40
C LEU A 80 -12.49 6.88 1.21
N GLU A 81 -13.67 7.32 1.61
CA GLU A 81 -14.64 6.46 2.28
C GLU A 81 -15.18 5.38 1.34
N LEU A 82 -15.44 5.72 0.08
CA LEU A 82 -15.84 4.76 -0.94
C LEU A 82 -14.78 3.67 -1.16
N VAL A 83 -13.49 4.03 -1.27
CA VAL A 83 -12.42 3.02 -1.42
C VAL A 83 -12.28 2.15 -0.17
N ARG A 84 -12.49 2.71 1.03
CA ARG A 84 -12.50 1.96 2.29
C ARG A 84 -13.63 0.93 2.34
N LEU A 85 -14.82 1.27 1.85
CA LEU A 85 -15.94 0.32 1.71
C LEU A 85 -15.60 -0.84 0.76
N ARG A 86 -14.74 -0.61 -0.24
CA ARG A 86 -14.26 -1.63 -1.19
C ARG A 86 -13.02 -2.39 -0.72
N ALA A 87 -12.42 -2.02 0.41
CA ALA A 87 -11.19 -2.63 0.93
C ALA A 87 -11.23 -4.17 1.01
N PRO A 88 -12.32 -4.85 1.43
CA PRO A 88 -12.37 -6.32 1.46
C PRO A 88 -12.25 -6.98 0.08
N ARG A 89 -12.84 -6.36 -0.95
CA ARG A 89 -12.77 -6.83 -2.35
C ARG A 89 -11.37 -6.58 -2.91
N LEU A 90 -10.83 -5.38 -2.72
CA LEU A 90 -9.47 -5.04 -3.12
C LEU A 90 -8.44 -5.96 -2.46
N ARG A 91 -8.64 -6.30 -1.17
CA ARG A 91 -7.82 -7.27 -0.44
C ARG A 91 -7.90 -8.67 -1.05
N ARG A 92 -9.06 -9.14 -1.52
CA ARG A 92 -9.17 -10.43 -2.23
C ARG A 92 -8.42 -10.45 -3.55
N LEU A 93 -8.50 -9.38 -4.33
CA LEU A 93 -7.79 -9.27 -5.61
C LEU A 93 -6.28 -9.18 -5.38
N LEU A 94 -5.87 -8.44 -4.36
CA LEU A 94 -4.50 -8.41 -3.90
C LEU A 94 -4.01 -9.78 -3.42
N ALA A 95 -4.85 -10.56 -2.74
CA ALA A 95 -4.53 -11.94 -2.35
C ALA A 95 -4.26 -12.86 -3.54
N ALA A 96 -4.98 -12.66 -4.65
CA ALA A 96 -4.76 -13.42 -5.88
C ALA A 96 -3.46 -13.00 -6.58
N ALA A 97 -3.08 -11.73 -6.46
CA ALA A 97 -1.84 -11.19 -7.03
C ALA A 97 -0.59 -11.51 -6.19
N LEU A 98 -0.75 -11.64 -4.87
CA LEU A 98 0.34 -11.92 -3.93
C LEU A 98 0.35 -13.41 -3.55
N ASP A 99 1.39 -14.14 -3.95
CA ASP A 99 1.61 -15.53 -3.52
C ASP A 99 2.08 -15.59 -2.04
N ARG A 100 1.18 -15.24 -1.11
CA ARG A 100 1.45 -15.20 0.32
C ARG A 100 0.36 -15.88 1.14
N ARG A 101 0.81 -16.58 2.18
CA ARG A 101 -0.03 -17.26 3.18
C ARG A 101 -0.91 -16.31 3.99
N ARG A 102 -0.52 -15.04 4.13
CA ARG A 102 -1.29 -14.00 4.83
C ARG A 102 -1.31 -12.72 4.01
N VAL A 103 -2.52 -12.33 3.60
CA VAL A 103 -2.76 -11.07 2.90
C VAL A 103 -2.73 -9.94 3.94
N PRO A 104 -1.96 -8.87 3.73
CA PRO A 104 -1.95 -7.72 4.62
C PRO A 104 -3.28 -6.97 4.62
N ASP A 105 -3.62 -6.35 5.75
CA ASP A 105 -4.73 -5.38 5.78
C ASP A 105 -4.34 -4.11 5.02
N LEU A 106 -5.33 -3.47 4.38
CA LEU A 106 -5.12 -2.25 3.59
C LEU A 106 -5.66 -1.05 4.37
N VAL A 107 -4.80 -0.06 4.60
CA VAL A 107 -5.18 1.21 5.22
C VAL A 107 -5.00 2.30 4.18
N TYR A 108 -6.07 3.02 3.86
CA TYR A 108 -6.06 4.07 2.84
C TYR A 108 -5.93 5.45 3.46
N GLU A 109 -5.07 6.28 2.88
CA GLU A 109 -4.91 7.70 3.19
C GLU A 109 -4.82 8.51 1.89
N ILE A 110 -5.39 9.72 1.91
CA ILE A 110 -5.22 10.69 0.83
C ILE A 110 -3.88 11.38 0.98
N ALA A 111 -3.13 11.46 -0.11
CA ALA A 111 -1.95 12.31 -0.20
C ALA A 111 -2.36 13.77 0.04
N PRO A 112 -1.60 14.54 0.84
CA PRO A 112 -1.89 15.95 0.99
C PRO A 112 -1.92 16.59 -0.40
N MET A 113 -3.07 17.14 -0.80
CA MET A 113 -3.12 17.97 -2.00
C MET A 113 -2.17 19.12 -1.74
N GLU A 114 -1.04 19.18 -2.46
CA GLU A 114 -0.24 20.38 -2.48
C GLU A 114 -1.12 21.46 -3.09
N VAL A 115 -1.80 22.21 -2.23
CA VAL A 115 -2.59 23.37 -2.62
C VAL A 115 -1.61 24.31 -3.31
N ARG A 116 -1.62 24.29 -4.64
CA ARG A 116 -0.86 25.23 -5.44
C ARG A 116 -1.44 26.60 -5.12
N HIS A 117 -0.80 27.30 -4.20
CA HIS A 117 -1.06 28.71 -3.97
C HIS A 117 -0.64 29.41 -5.26
N GLY A 118 -1.63 29.80 -6.06
CA GLY A 118 -1.46 30.75 -7.15
C GLY A 118 -1.22 32.14 -6.62
#